data_AF-A0A919ZJX1-F1
#
_entry.id   AF-A0A919ZJX1-F1
#
_cell.length_a   1.000
_cell.length_b   1.000
_cell.length_c   1.000
_cell.angle_alpha   90.00
_cell.angle_beta   90.00
_cell.angle_gamma   90.00
#
_symmetry.space_group_name_H-M   'P 1'
#
loop_
_entity.id
_entity.type
_entity.pdbx_description
1 polymer ?
#
loop_
_entity_poly.entity_id
_entity_poly.type
_entity_poly.pdbx_seq_one_letter_code
_entity_poly.pdbx_strand_id
1 'polypeptide(L)' 'MDLSERHPDKKVLIVSHGALIGLSLKKLIPHFDTSEHLHNTSVTMLNKVELSWDCKLYNCITHLDTERCESN' A
#
# COMPACT_ATOMS: atom_id res chain seq x y z
N MET A 1 13.90 17.14 0.16
CA MET A 1 12.63 17.14 -0.59
C MET A 1 12.16 15.71 -0.70
N ASP A 2 10.95 15.44 -0.27
CA ASP A 2 10.35 14.10 -0.22
C ASP A 2 9.79 13.68 -1.59
N LEU A 3 9.60 12.37 -1.80
CA LEU A 3 9.03 11.80 -3.03
C LEU A 3 7.63 12.36 -3.33
N SER A 4 6.82 12.55 -2.28
CA SER A 4 5.47 13.10 -2.40
C SER A 4 5.44 14.58 -2.82
N GLU A 5 6.51 15.33 -2.54
CA GLU A 5 6.66 16.73 -2.94
C GLU A 5 7.21 16.85 -4.37
N ARG A 6 8.05 15.90 -4.79
CA ARG A 6 8.63 15.86 -6.15
C ARG A 6 7.62 15.45 -7.21
N HIS A 7 6.56 14.73 -6.83
CA HIS A 7 5.56 14.20 -7.75
C HIS A 7 4.13 14.53 -7.29
N PRO A 8 3.76 15.82 -7.19
CA PRO A 8 2.41 16.22 -6.83
C PRO A 8 1.40 15.69 -7.86
N ASP A 9 0.25 15.22 -7.38
CA ASP A 9 -0.87 14.73 -8.19
C ASP A 9 -0.53 13.58 -9.16
N LYS A 10 0.58 12.88 -8.93
CA LYS A 10 0.97 11.68 -9.69
C LYS A 10 0.74 10.41 -8.90
N LYS A 11 0.46 9.33 -9.63
CA LYS A 11 0.52 7.97 -9.09
C LYS A 11 1.97 7.51 -9.07
N VAL A 12 2.48 7.17 -7.90
CA VAL A 12 3.85 6.69 -7.71
C VAL A 12 3.79 5.25 -7.21
N LEU A 13 4.44 4.33 -7.92
CA LEU A 13 4.59 2.94 -7.51
C LEU A 13 5.90 2.79 -6.74
N ILE A 14 5.81 2.25 -5.53
CA ILE A 14 6.97 1.94 -4.68
C ILE A 14 7.04 0.42 -4.52
N VAL A 15 8.17 -0.16 -4.90
CA VAL A 15 8.47 -1.59 -4.71
C VAL A 15 9.60 -1.70 -3.69
N SER A 16 9.39 -2.47 -2.63
CA SER A 16 10.33 -2.57 -1.51
C SER A 16 10.10 -3.86 -0.71
N HIS A 17 10.78 -4.00 0.44
CA HIS A 17 10.67 -5.13 1.34
C HIS A 17 9.64 -4.87 2.46
N GLY A 18 9.02 -5.96 2.95
CA GLY A 18 7.95 -5.90 3.96
C GLY A 18 8.33 -5.15 5.24
N ALA A 19 9.58 -5.25 5.71
CA ALA A 19 10.02 -4.54 6.91
C ALA A 19 10.00 -3.00 6.71
N LEU A 20 10.51 -2.52 5.58
CA LEU A 20 10.53 -1.10 5.26
C LEU A 20 9.10 -0.58 5.03
N ILE A 21 8.30 -1.31 4.24
CA ILE A 21 6.90 -0.94 3.98
C ILE A 21 6.11 -0.92 5.29
N GLY A 22 6.21 -1.95 6.13
CA GLY A 22 5.47 -2.01 7.40
C GLY A 22 5.83 -0.87 8.36
N LEU A 23 7.11 -0.50 8.47
CA LEU A 23 7.54 0.66 9.26
C LEU A 23 7.04 1.98 8.68
N SER A 24 7.05 2.12 7.36
CA SER A 24 6.49 3.30 6.69
C SER A 24 5.00 3.43 6.93
N LEU A 25 4.22 2.36 6.78
CA LEU A 25 2.77 2.37 7.00
C LEU A 25 2.42 2.78 8.43
N LYS A 26 3.10 2.22 9.45
CA LYS A 26 2.90 2.62 10.86
C LYS A 26 3.11 4.11 11.11
N LYS A 27 4.01 4.76 10.37
CA LYS A 27 4.27 6.20 10.48
C LYS A 27 3.31 7.06 9.66
N LEU A 28 2.94 6.61 8.46
CA LEU A 28 2.10 7.37 7.53
C LEU A 28 0.62 7.32 7.93
N ILE A 29 0.14 6.16 8.38
CA ILE A 29 -1.27 5.89 8.70
C ILE A 29 -1.39 5.31 10.13
N PRO A 30 -0.96 6.04 11.19
CA PRO A 30 -0.94 5.52 12.56
C PRO A 30 -2.34 5.19 13.13
N HIS A 31 -3.39 5.65 12.46
CA HIS A 31 -4.79 5.40 12.79
C HIS A 31 -5.36 4.11 12.16
N PHE A 32 -4.63 3.49 11.23
CA PHE A 32 -5.02 2.27 10.53
C PHE A 32 -4.30 1.07 11.15
N ASP A 33 -4.99 -0.05 11.34
CA ASP A 33 -4.37 -1.26 11.87
C ASP A 33 -3.48 -1.92 10.81
N THR A 34 -2.17 -1.91 11.06
CA THR A 34 -1.15 -2.53 10.20
C THR A 34 -0.41 -3.64 10.96
N SER A 35 -1.09 -4.35 11.86
CA SER A 35 -0.51 -5.43 12.66
C SER A 35 -0.28 -6.72 11.87
N GLU A 36 -0.99 -6.89 10.75
CA GLU A 36 -0.90 -8.06 9.88
C GLU A 36 0.48 -8.18 9.18
N HIS A 37 0.89 -9.41 8.91
CA HIS A 37 2.04 -9.69 8.07
C HIS A 37 1.76 -9.33 6.61
N LEU A 38 2.61 -8.49 6.02
CA LEU A 38 2.51 -8.15 4.59
C LEU A 38 2.80 -9.38 3.72
N HIS A 39 1.85 -9.74 2.87
CA HIS A 39 2.04 -10.78 1.87
C HIS A 39 3.00 -10.31 0.77
N ASN A 40 3.74 -11.27 0.20
CA ASN A 40 4.57 -10.98 -0.96
C ASN A 40 3.69 -10.50 -2.12
N THR A 41 4.22 -9.55 -2.89
CA THR A 41 3.53 -8.93 -4.04
C THR A 41 2.18 -8.31 -3.70
N SER A 42 1.87 -8.08 -2.41
CA SER A 42 0.62 -7.43 -2.03
C SER A 42 0.62 -5.95 -2.42
N VAL A 43 -0.55 -5.45 -2.80
CA VAL A 43 -0.75 -4.06 -3.21
C VAL A 43 -1.36 -3.28 -2.06
N THR A 44 -0.70 -2.19 -1.69
CA THR A 44 -1.23 -1.19 -0.74
C THR A 44 -1.33 0.15 -1.46
N MET A 45 -2.47 0.82 -1.35
CA MET A 45 -2.75 2.11 -1.98
C MET A 45 -2.99 3.17 -0.92
N LEU A 46 -2.07 4.14 -0.85
CA LEU A 46 -2.20 5.31 0.01
C LEU A 46 -2.50 6.54 -0.82
N ASN A 47 -3.35 7.41 -0.28
CA ASN A 47 -3.60 8.73 -0.83
C ASN A 47 -3.09 9.78 0.14
N LYS A 48 -2.31 10.73 -0.37
CA LYS A 48 -1.93 11.93 0.37
C LYS A 48 -3.09 12.93 0.29
N VAL A 49 -3.65 13.30 1.43
CA VAL A 49 -4.69 14.33 1.54
C VAL A 49 -4.13 15.44 2.42
N GLU A 50 -3.75 16.55 1.78
CA GLU A 50 -3.07 17.68 2.42
C GLU A 50 -1.82 17.24 3.21
N LEU A 51 -1.90 17.24 4.54
CA LEU A 51 -0.83 16.90 5.48
C LEU A 51 -0.95 15.47 6.03
N SER A 52 -1.94 14.70 5.58
CA SER A 52 -2.24 13.36 6.09
C SER A 52 -2.20 12.32 4.97
N TRP A 53 -2.14 11.05 5.38
CA TRP A 53 -2.28 9.91 4.48
C TRP A 53 -3.52 9.12 4.85
N ASP A 54 -4.23 8.67 3.83
CA ASP A 54 -5.37 7.77 3.93
C ASP A 54 -5.04 6.45 3.23
N CYS A 55 -5.58 5.34 3.74
CA CYS A 55 -5.33 4.00 3.21
C CYS A 55 -6.59 3.48 2.50
N LYS A 56 -6.54 3.35 1.18
CA LYS A 56 -7.68 2.86 0.38
C LYS A 56 -7.67 1.36 0.17
N LEU A 57 -6.49 0.76 0.15
CA LEU A 57 -6.30 -0.66 -0.07
C LEU A 57 -5.07 -1.08 0.73
N TYR A 58 -5.19 -2.13 1.52
CA TYR A 58 -4.11 -2.64 2.36
C TYR A 58 -3.89 -4.12 2.08
N ASN A 59 -2.63 -4.51 1.94
CA ASN A 59 -2.19 -5.91 1.84
C ASN A 59 -2.96 -6.76 0.80
N CYS A 60 -3.41 -6.17 -0.30
CA CYS A 60 -4.31 -6.84 -1.26
C CYS A 60 -3.54 -7.80 -2.17
N ILE A 61 -3.98 -9.06 -2.19
CA ILE A 61 -3.44 -10.15 -3.02
C ILE A 61 -4.45 -10.71 -4.02
N THR A 62 -5.60 -10.08 -4.20
CA THR A 62 -6.68 -10.60 -5.08
C THR A 62 -6.22 -10.86 -6.52
N HIS A 63 -5.19 -10.17 -7.00
CA HIS A 63 -4.63 -10.40 -8.33
C HIS A 63 -3.81 -11.69 -8.45
N LEU A 64 -3.40 -12.29 -7.33
CA LEU A 64 -2.73 -13.59 -7.27
C LEU A 64 -3.74 -14.74 -7.24
N ASP A 65 -4.98 -14.48 -6.80
CA ASP A 65 -6.06 -15.45 -6.77
C ASP A 65 -6.52 -15.76 -8.22
N THR A 66 -5.87 -16.74 -8.83
CA THR A 66 -6.13 -17.15 -10.23
C THR A 66 -7.33 -18.13 -10.33
N GLU A 67 -7.94 -18.51 -9.19
CA GLU A 67 -8.94 -19.60 -9.11
C GLU A 67 -10.41 -19.15 -9.19
N ARG A 68 -10.77 -18.28 -10.14
CA ARG A 68 -12.19 -18.10 -10.57
C ARG A 68 -12.41 -17.89 -12.07
N CYS A 69 -11.47 -18.31 -12.93
CA CYS A 69 -11.70 -18.34 -14.39
C CYS A 69 -11.99 -19.75 -14.96
N GLU A 70 -11.99 -20.80 -14.15
CA GLU A 70 -12.53 -22.11 -14.57
C GLU A 70 -13.85 -22.39 -13.84
N SER A 71 -14.90 -21.70 -14.28
CA SER A 71 -16.28 -22.14 -14.05
C SER A 71 -16.52 -23.36 -14.96
N ASN A 72 -16.69 -24.54 -14.38
CA ASN A 72 -17.40 -25.65 -15.03
C ASN A 72 -18.88 -25.28 -15.23
#